data_AF-A0A536Y4Q4-F1
#
_entry.id   AF-A0A536Y4Q4-F1
#
_cell.length_a   1.000
_cell.length_b   1.000
_cell.length_c   1.000
_cell.angle_alpha   90.00
_cell.angle_beta   90.00
_cell.angle_gamma   90.00
#
_symmetry.space_group_name_H-M   'P 1'
#
loop_
_entity.id
_entity.type
_entity.pdbx_description
1 polymer ?
#
loop_
_entity_poly.entity_id
_entity_poly.type
_entity_poly.pdbx_seq_one_letter_code
_entity_poly.pdbx_strand_id
1 'polypeptide(L)'
;MVALPEDVERWIAAHFPAAELDAARELLASAIDHTGVAPGARLLRCATVGSRGDLVQLRYLVGLLQIDYRDVIMFGEYDVVDGKLAHVRNLNEPLA
;
A
#
# COMPACT_ATOMS: atom_id res chain seq x y z
N MET A 1 14.79 6.68 -8.70
CA MET A 1 13.72 5.71 -8.41
C MET A 1 14.11 4.95 -7.15
N VAL A 2 13.22 4.88 -6.18
CA VAL A 2 13.44 4.08 -4.96
C VAL A 2 13.06 2.64 -5.27
N ALA A 3 13.89 1.68 -4.87
CA ALA A 3 13.57 0.27 -5.03
C ALA A 3 12.44 -0.13 -4.07
N LEU A 4 11.40 -0.80 -4.59
CA LEU A 4 10.32 -1.31 -3.76
C LEU A 4 10.80 -2.51 -2.93
N PRO A 5 10.23 -2.73 -1.73
CA PRO A 5 10.45 -3.95 -0.98
C PRO A 5 10.07 -5.18 -1.82
N GLU A 6 10.87 -6.25 -1.76
CA GLU A 6 10.64 -7.47 -2.56
C GLU A 6 9.27 -8.11 -2.29
N ASP A 7 8.79 -8.05 -1.05
CA ASP A 7 7.47 -8.55 -0.67
C ASP A 7 6.33 -7.73 -1.29
N VAL A 8 6.51 -6.42 -1.46
CA VAL A 8 5.57 -5.55 -2.18
C VAL A 8 5.54 -5.90 -3.67
N GLU A 9 6.70 -6.09 -4.30
CA GLU A 9 6.79 -6.51 -5.71
C GLU A 9 6.09 -7.85 -5.96
N ARG A 10 6.34 -8.84 -5.09
CA ARG A 10 5.67 -10.15 -5.16
C ARG A 10 4.16 -10.01 -5.01
N TRP A 11 3.69 -9.16 -4.09
CA TRP A 11 2.27 -8.95 -3.88
C TRP A 11 1.62 -8.28 -5.09
N ILE A 12 2.25 -7.25 -5.68
CA ILE A 12 1.76 -6.60 -6.90
C ILE A 12 1.61 -7.62 -8.02
N ALA A 13 2.65 -8.42 -8.25
CA ALA A 13 2.65 -9.45 -9.29
C ALA A 13 1.55 -10.50 -9.13
N ALA A 14 1.14 -10.80 -7.89
CA ALA A 14 0.13 -11.80 -7.60
C ALA A 14 -1.33 -11.28 -7.65
N HIS A 15 -1.56 -9.98 -7.41
CA HIS A 15 -2.91 -9.45 -7.18
C HIS A 15 -3.40 -8.44 -8.22
N PHE A 16 -2.49 -7.75 -8.92
CA PHE A 16 -2.89 -6.81 -9.97
C PHE A 16 -3.04 -7.49 -11.33
N PRO A 17 -3.92 -6.99 -12.20
CA PRO A 17 -3.98 -7.42 -13.60
C PRO A 17 -2.62 -7.19 -14.30
N ALA A 18 -2.25 -8.11 -15.20
CA ALA A 18 -0.98 -8.03 -15.92
C ALA A 18 -0.76 -6.69 -16.65
N ALA A 19 -1.83 -6.09 -17.18
CA ALA A 19 -1.81 -4.80 -17.86
C ALA A 19 -1.56 -3.60 -16.91
N GLU A 20 -1.73 -3.77 -15.61
CA GLU A 20 -1.62 -2.72 -14.59
C GLU A 20 -0.35 -2.83 -13.74
N LEU A 21 0.39 -3.94 -13.85
CA LEU A 21 1.57 -4.20 -13.01
C LEU A 21 2.59 -3.07 -13.05
N ASP A 22 2.95 -2.58 -14.24
CA ASP A 22 3.96 -1.54 -14.38
C ASP A 22 3.47 -0.20 -13.84
N ALA A 23 2.19 0.11 -14.04
CA ALA A 23 1.58 1.32 -13.48
C ALA A 23 1.51 1.28 -11.95
N ALA A 24 1.21 0.13 -11.35
CA ALA A 24 1.20 -0.05 -9.90
C ALA A 24 2.60 0.11 -9.30
N ARG A 25 3.63 -0.49 -9.94
CA ARG A 25 5.03 -0.34 -9.54
C ARG A 25 5.51 1.09 -9.63
N GLU A 26 5.26 1.76 -10.76
CA GLU A 26 5.68 3.15 -10.97
C GLU A 26 5.01 4.09 -9.96
N LEU A 27 3.72 3.87 -9.69
CA LEU A 27 2.98 4.65 -8.70
C LEU A 27 3.56 4.50 -7.29
N LEU A 28 3.90 3.29 -6.86
CA LEU A 28 4.50 3.06 -5.54
C LEU A 28 5.95 3.55 -5.47
N ALA A 29 6.74 3.37 -6.52
CA ALA A 29 8.14 3.81 -6.59
C ALA A 29 8.29 5.34 -6.63
N SER A 30 7.22 6.04 -7.02
CA SER A 30 7.14 7.50 -7.07
C SER A 30 6.38 8.12 -5.89
N ALA A 31 5.88 7.31 -4.96
CA ALA A 31 5.12 7.78 -3.82
C ALA A 31 5.96 8.68 -2.90
N ILE A 32 5.31 9.70 -2.35
CA ILE A 32 5.85 10.61 -1.34
C ILE A 32 4.84 10.76 -0.20
N ASP A 33 5.33 10.94 1.02
CA ASP A 33 4.51 11.21 2.18
C ASP A 33 4.23 12.71 2.40
N HIS A 34 3.47 13.03 3.45
CA HIS A 34 3.12 14.39 3.86
C HIS A 34 4.32 15.32 4.14
N THR A 35 5.54 14.79 4.28
CA THR A 35 6.78 15.57 4.43
C THR A 35 7.54 15.72 3.12
N GLY A 36 7.05 15.13 2.03
CA GLY A 36 7.68 15.16 0.71
C GLY A 36 8.82 14.16 0.55
N VAL A 37 8.97 13.19 1.45
CA VAL A 37 9.99 12.14 1.35
C VAL A 37 9.37 10.80 0.94
N ALA A 38 10.20 9.88 0.47
CA ALA A 38 9.75 8.54 0.15
C ALA A 38 9.21 7.83 1.41
N PRO A 39 8.00 7.23 1.36
CA PRO A 39 7.40 6.56 2.50
C PRO A 39 8.18 5.30 2.88
N GLY A 40 8.20 4.99 4.17
CA GLY A 40 8.83 3.76 4.68
C GLY A 40 8.12 2.48 4.20
N ALA A 41 8.80 1.34 4.31
CA ALA A 41 8.32 0.04 3.82
C ALA A 41 6.92 -0.34 4.35
N ARG A 42 6.62 -0.05 5.62
CA ARG A 42 5.29 -0.29 6.21
C ARG A 42 4.19 0.42 5.41
N LEU A 43 4.38 1.70 5.10
CA LEU A 43 3.37 2.50 4.40
C LEU A 43 3.17 2.01 2.95
N LEU A 44 4.26 1.62 2.29
CA LEU A 44 4.19 0.99 0.97
C LEU A 44 3.40 -0.33 1.01
N ARG A 45 3.64 -1.18 2.01
CA ARG A 45 2.85 -2.40 2.24
C ARG A 45 1.39 -2.10 2.53
N CYS A 46 1.10 -1.11 3.38
CA CYS A 46 -0.26 -0.71 3.70
C CYS A 46 -1.03 -0.23 2.46
N ALA A 47 -0.43 0.63 1.64
CA ALA A 47 -1.03 1.09 0.38
C ALA A 47 -1.25 -0.08 -0.59
N THR A 48 -0.28 -0.98 -0.69
CA THR A 48 -0.33 -2.16 -1.56
C THR A 48 -1.45 -3.11 -1.14
N VAL A 49 -1.44 -3.59 0.10
CA VAL A 49 -2.46 -4.52 0.62
C VAL A 49 -3.84 -3.87 0.67
N GLY A 50 -3.92 -2.62 1.13
CA GLY A 50 -5.16 -1.86 1.21
C GLY A 50 -5.80 -1.60 -0.15
N SER A 51 -5.02 -1.60 -1.24
CA SER A 51 -5.53 -1.48 -2.61
C SER A 51 -6.30 -2.70 -3.10
N ARG A 52 -6.07 -3.87 -2.50
CA ARG A 52 -6.71 -5.15 -2.89
C ARG A 52 -6.53 -5.50 -4.38
N GLY A 53 -5.43 -5.03 -5.00
CA GLY A 53 -5.13 -5.30 -6.41
C GLY A 53 -5.83 -4.36 -7.39
N ASP A 54 -6.45 -3.29 -6.90
CA ASP A 54 -7.13 -2.28 -7.73
C ASP A 54 -6.27 -1.02 -7.87
N LEU A 55 -5.94 -0.65 -9.12
CA LEU A 55 -5.06 0.49 -9.40
C LEU A 55 -5.67 1.85 -9.02
N VAL A 56 -7.00 1.99 -9.11
CA VAL A 56 -7.69 3.22 -8.73
C VAL A 56 -7.60 3.41 -7.21
N GLN A 57 -7.86 2.36 -6.44
CA GLN A 57 -7.72 2.34 -5.00
C GLN A 57 -6.26 2.56 -4.59
N LEU A 58 -5.28 1.94 -5.26
CA LEU A 58 -3.87 2.19 -5.01
C LEU A 58 -3.51 3.67 -5.18
N ARG A 59 -4.00 4.30 -6.26
CA ARG A 59 -3.79 5.74 -6.52
C ARG A 59 -4.40 6.62 -5.43
N TYR A 60 -5.60 6.28 -4.97
CA TYR A 60 -6.23 6.96 -3.85
C TYR A 60 -5.39 6.85 -2.57
N LEU A 61 -4.94 5.65 -2.21
CA LEU A 61 -4.13 5.42 -1.01
C LEU A 61 -2.76 6.10 -1.07
N VAL A 62 -2.11 6.11 -2.24
CA VAL A 62 -0.86 6.86 -2.43
C VAL A 62 -1.10 8.36 -2.29
N GLY A 63 -2.24 8.88 -2.75
CA GLY A 63 -2.63 10.27 -2.50
C GLY A 63 -2.80 10.60 -1.02
N LEU A 64 -3.38 9.68 -0.24
CA LEU A 64 -3.55 9.86 1.21
C LEU A 64 -2.22 9.90 1.97
N LEU A 65 -1.15 9.27 1.48
CA LEU A 65 0.18 9.38 2.11
C LEU A 65 0.64 10.83 2.25
N GLN A 66 0.24 11.71 1.33
CA GLN A 66 0.58 13.13 1.32
C GLN A 66 -0.26 13.96 2.29
N ILE A 67 -1.38 13.42 2.77
CA ILE A 67 -2.34 14.14 3.61
C ILE A 67 -2.29 13.58 5.03
N ASP A 68 -2.62 12.29 5.17
CA ASP A 68 -2.62 11.57 6.43
C ASP A 68 -2.32 10.08 6.19
N TYR A 69 -1.09 9.68 6.49
CA TYR A 69 -0.66 8.29 6.33
C TYR A 69 -1.41 7.32 7.26
N ARG A 70 -2.08 7.82 8.32
CA ARG A 70 -2.82 6.97 9.26
C ARG A 70 -4.00 6.31 8.57
N ASP A 71 -4.65 6.98 7.63
CA ASP A 71 -5.72 6.38 6.83
C ASP A 71 -5.17 5.21 6.00
N VAL A 72 -3.99 5.36 5.43
CA VAL A 72 -3.34 4.26 4.67
C VAL A 72 -3.04 3.07 5.58
N ILE A 73 -2.59 3.30 6.82
CA ILE A 73 -2.43 2.23 7.82
C ILE A 73 -3.78 1.57 8.13
N MET A 74 -4.85 2.34 8.26
CA MET A 74 -6.19 1.80 8.52
C MET A 74 -6.66 0.88 7.39
N PHE A 75 -6.49 1.30 6.12
CA PHE A 75 -6.82 0.46 4.97
C PHE A 75 -5.95 -0.80 4.85
N GLY A 76 -4.68 -0.71 5.26
CA GLY A 76 -3.73 -1.81 5.17
C GLY A 76 -3.85 -2.83 6.29
N GLU A 77 -3.99 -2.39 7.53
CA GLU A 77 -3.82 -3.22 8.73
C GLU A 77 -5.12 -3.58 9.45
N TYR A 78 -6.21 -2.88 9.15
CA TYR A 78 -7.49 -3.07 9.84
C TYR A 78 -8.55 -3.63 8.90
N ASP A 79 -9.51 -4.35 9.47
CA ASP A 79 -10.72 -4.79 8.80
C ASP A 79 -11.92 -4.73 9.74
N VAL A 80 -13.12 -4.83 9.19
CA VAL A 80 -14.35 -4.92 9.98
C VAL A 80 -14.62 -6.38 10.32
N VAL A 81 -14.44 -6.72 11.60
CA VAL A 81 -14.72 -8.04 12.16
C VAL A 81 -15.84 -7.90 13.17
N ASP A 82 -16.94 -8.63 12.98
CA ASP A 82 -18.15 -8.55 13.82
C ASP A 82 -18.69 -7.11 14.02
N GLY A 83 -18.65 -6.32 12.94
CA GLY A 83 -19.12 -4.93 12.94
C GLY A 83 -18.19 -3.95 13.67
N LYS A 84 -17.00 -4.39 14.10
CA LYS A 84 -16.00 -3.56 14.77
C LYS A 84 -14.73 -3.52 13.95
N LEU A 85 -14.07 -2.36 13.96
CA LEU A 85 -12.75 -2.25 13.38
C LEU A 85 -11.75 -3.02 14.25
N ALA A 86 -11.08 -4.01 13.67
CA ALA A 86 -10.08 -4.84 14.33
C ALA A 86 -8.75 -4.74 13.57
N HIS A 87 -7.64 -4.72 14.32
CA HIS A 87 -6.31 -4.85 13.74
C HIS A 87 -6.08 -6.32 13.37
N VAL A 88 -5.92 -6.61 12.08
CA VAL A 88 -5.90 -7.98 11.55
C VAL A 88 -4.54 -8.40 11.00
N ARG A 89 -3.59 -7.47 10.86
CA ARG A 89 -2.23 -7.76 10.37
C ARG A 89 -1.23 -6.68 10.77
N ASN A 90 0.04 -7.07 10.97
CA ASN A 90 1.15 -6.15 11.22
C ASN A 90 1.99 -5.97 9.95
N LEU A 91 1.90 -4.82 9.28
CA LEU A 91 2.64 -4.56 8.04
C LEU A 91 4.00 -3.88 8.27
N ASN A 92 4.45 -3.79 9.53
CA ASN A 92 5.87 -3.56 9.79
C ASN A 92 6.72 -4.75 9.33
N GLU A 93 6.13 -5.95 9.30
CA GLU A 93 6.75 -7.17 8.82
C GLU A 93 6.47 -7.38 7.32
N PRO A 94 7.35 -8.10 6.60
CA PRO A 94 7.12 -8.43 5.20
C PRO A 94 5.85 -9.25 4.97
N LEU A 95 5.24 -9.07 3.80
CA LEU A 95 4.12 -9.89 3.35
C LEU A 95 4.57 -11.35 3.18
N ALA A 96 3.84 -12.28 3.82
CA ALA A 96 4.06 -13.72 3.70
C ALA A 96 3.64 -14.24 2.32
#